data_AF-A0A952R0B5-F1
#
_entry.id   AF-A0A952R0B5-F1
#
_cell.length_a   1.000
_cell.length_b   1.000
_cell.length_c   1.000
_cell.angle_alpha   90.00
_cell.angle_beta   90.00
_cell.angle_gamma   90.00
#
_symmetry.space_group_name_H-M   'P 1'
#
loop_
_entity.id
_entity.type
_entity.pdbx_description
1 polymer ?
#
loop_
_entity_poly.entity_id
_entity_poly.type
_entity_poly.pdbx_seq_one_letter_code
_entity_poly.pdbx_strand_id
1 'polypeptide(L)' 'MVRKQFHLTPEQCKAIKQAAKRTGASESEIVRRALDAVLLYRSHGKPESRERFDRSQLYEERLDKLLAAVRHG' A
#
# COMPACT_ATOMS: atom_id res chain seq x y z
N MET A 1 12.22 5.83 -8.59
CA MET A 1 11.65 4.53 -8.17
C MET A 1 11.80 4.41 -6.66
N VAL A 2 10.71 4.16 -5.91
CA VAL A 2 10.77 3.96 -4.45
C VAL A 2 10.86 2.47 -4.16
N ARG A 3 11.86 2.03 -3.40
CA ARG A 3 11.98 0.63 -2.93
C ARG A 3 11.32 0.52 -1.57
N LYS A 4 10.30 -0.34 -1.46
CA LYS A 4 9.63 -0.64 -0.19
C LYS A 4 9.67 -2.15 0.05
N GLN A 5 9.82 -2.53 1.32
CA GLN A 5 9.71 -3.91 1.76
C GLN A 5 8.32 -4.14 2.36
N PHE A 6 7.77 -5.32 2.12
CA PHE A 6 6.48 -5.76 2.65
C PHE A 6 6.57 -7.24 3.02
N HIS A 7 5.81 -7.63 4.03
CA HIS A 7 5.74 -9.00 4.48
C HIS A 7 4.61 -9.72 3.75
N LEU A 8 4.91 -10.89 3.22
CA LEU A 8 3.96 -11.76 2.52
C LEU A 8 3.89 -13.10 3.23
N THR A 9 2.72 -13.74 3.19
CA THR A 9 2.60 -15.11 3.68
C THR A 9 3.33 -16.08 2.73
N PRO A 10 3.75 -17.26 3.21
CA PRO A 10 4.38 -18.27 2.35
C PRO A 10 3.52 -18.64 1.13
N GLU A 11 2.19 -18.66 1.31
CA GLU A 11 1.22 -18.95 0.25
C GLU A 11 1.21 -17.86 -0.83
N GLN A 12 1.24 -16.58 -0.43
CA GLN A 12 1.33 -15.45 -1.35
C GLN A 12 2.63 -15.49 -2.15
N CYS A 13 3.75 -15.79 -1.50
CA CYS A 13 5.04 -15.97 -2.17
C CYS A 13 4.98 -17.10 -3.22
N LYS A 14 4.34 -18.23 -2.89
CA LYS A 14 4.14 -19.35 -3.81
C LYS A 14 3.27 -18.95 -4.99
N ALA A 15 2.18 -18.23 -4.76
CA ALA A 15 1.28 -17.77 -5.81
C ALA A 15 1.99 -16.80 -6.78
N ILE A 16 2.76 -15.84 -6.27
CA ILE A 16 3.53 -14.89 -7.09
C ILE A 16 4.55 -15.63 -7.96
N LYS A 17 5.29 -16.58 -7.38
CA LYS A 17 6.26 -17.42 -8.12
C LYS A 17 5.60 -18.22 -9.24
N GLN A 18 4.43 -18.80 -8.98
CA GLN A 18 3.69 -19.54 -10.00
C GLN A 18 3.18 -18.62 -11.12
N ALA A 19 2.67 -17.43 -10.77
CA ALA A 19 2.22 -16.44 -11.75
C ALA A 19 3.38 -15.93 -12.62
N ALA A 20 4.54 -15.65 -12.03
CA ALA A 20 5.75 -15.26 -12.74
C ALA A 20 6.17 -16.34 -13.76
N LYS A 21 6.23 -17.60 -13.34
CA LYS A 21 6.54 -18.73 -14.23
C LYS A 21 5.55 -18.88 -15.38
N ARG A 22 4.25 -18.73 -15.12
CA ARG A 22 3.19 -18.89 -16.14
C ARG A 22 3.21 -17.76 -17.18
N THR A 23 3.56 -16.55 -16.77
CA THR A 23 3.48 -15.35 -17.62
C THR A 23 4.81 -14.96 -18.25
N GLY A 24 5.93 -15.52 -17.77
CA GLY A 24 7.28 -15.10 -18.15
C GLY A 24 7.69 -13.73 -17.59
N ALA A 25 6.87 -13.12 -16.74
CA ALA A 25 7.18 -11.85 -16.09
C ALA A 25 7.98 -12.04 -14.80
N SER A 26 8.68 -10.99 -14.35
CA SER A 26 9.35 -10.99 -13.05
C SER A 26 8.34 -10.96 -11.90
N GLU A 27 8.72 -11.47 -10.73
CA GLU A 27 7.87 -11.42 -9.53
C GLU A 27 7.48 -9.98 -9.16
N SER A 28 8.39 -9.01 -9.32
CA SER A 28 8.10 -7.59 -9.08
C SER A 28 7.05 -7.03 -10.03
N GLU A 29 7.07 -7.45 -11.30
CA GLU A 29 6.08 -7.04 -12.29
C GLU A 29 4.70 -7.65 -11.99
N ILE A 30 4.66 -8.90 -11.51
CA ILE A 30 3.42 -9.52 -11.01
C ILE A 30 2.83 -8.71 -9.85
N VAL A 31 3.66 -8.38 -8.86
CA VAL A 31 3.21 -7.60 -7.70
C VAL A 31 2.75 -6.20 -8.12
N ARG A 32 3.48 -5.54 -9.03
CA ARG A 32 3.10 -4.23 -9.55
C ARG A 32 1.72 -4.26 -10.21
N ARG A 33 1.49 -5.20 -11.14
CA ARG A 33 0.19 -5.34 -11.82
C ARG A 33 -0.95 -5.63 -10.85
N ALA A 34 -0.72 -6.46 -9.84
CA ALA A 34 -1.71 -6.74 -8.81
C ALA A 34 -2.07 -5.49 -7.99
N LEU A 35 -1.07 -4.70 -7.58
CA LEU A 35 -1.30 -3.44 -6.87
C LEU A 35 -2.01 -2.41 -7.75
N ASP A 36 -1.59 -2.25 -9.00
CA ASP A 36 -2.22 -1.34 -9.96
C ASP A 36 -3.70 -1.69 -10.15
N ALA A 37 -4.04 -2.98 -10.32
CA ALA A 37 -5.42 -3.43 -10.48
C ALA A 37 -6.29 -3.10 -9.25
N VAL A 38 -5.76 -3.30 -8.04
CA VAL A 38 -6.48 -2.99 -6.79
C VAL A 38 -6.66 -1.48 -6.62
N LEU A 39 -5.62 -0.69 -6.91
CA LEU A 39 -5.67 0.77 -6.79
C LEU A 39 -6.62 1.39 -7.81
N LEU A 40 -6.60 0.90 -9.06
CA LEU A 40 -7.52 1.33 -10.10
C LEU A 40 -8.96 0.97 -9.74
N TYR A 41 -9.22 -0.26 -9.30
CA TYR A 41 -10.53 -0.67 -8.82
C TYR A 41 -11.05 0.24 -7.71
N ARG A 42 -10.18 0.60 -6.76
CA ARG A 42 -10.53 1.53 -5.67
C ARG A 42 -10.79 2.96 -6.15
N SER A 43 -10.09 3.41 -7.19
CA SER A 43 -10.27 4.77 -7.76
C SER A 43 -11.55 4.93 -8.59
N HIS A 44 -12.12 3.86 -9.15
CA HIS A 44 -13.38 3.91 -9.88
C HIS A 44 -14.62 4.15 -9.00
N GLY A 45 -14.46 4.25 -7.67
CA GLY A 45 -15.54 4.50 -6.72
C GLY A 45 -15.74 5.95 -6.25
N LYS A 46 -14.82 6.89 -6.52
CA LYS A 46 -15.00 8.33 -6.22
C LYS A 46 -14.14 9.20 -7.13
N PRO A 47 -14.70 10.13 -7.91
CA PRO A 47 -13.92 11.23 -8.45
C PRO A 47 -13.63 12.23 -7.31
N GLU A 48 -12.45 12.87 -7.38
CA GLU A 48 -12.11 14.11 -6.68
C GLU A 48 -12.07 14.08 -5.14
N SER A 49 -10.95 13.61 -4.61
CA SER A 49 -10.17 14.46 -3.71
C SER A 49 -8.70 14.16 -3.90
N ARG A 50 -8.04 14.94 -4.78
CA ARG A 50 -6.59 15.10 -4.75
C ARG A 50 -6.21 15.93 -3.53
N GLU A 51 -6.57 15.51 -2.33
CA GLU A 51 -5.70 15.82 -1.19
C GLU A 51 -4.56 14.83 -1.29
N ARG A 52 -3.53 15.25 -2.02
CA ARG A 52 -2.20 14.69 -1.88
C ARG A 52 -1.90 14.82 -0.39
N PHE A 53 -2.02 13.72 0.36
CA PHE A 53 -1.76 13.68 1.80
C PHE A 53 -0.46 14.43 2.09
N ASP A 54 -0.56 15.62 2.68
CA ASP A 54 0.62 16.31 3.16
C ASP A 54 1.13 15.52 4.37
N ARG A 55 2.39 15.07 4.29
CA ARG A 55 2.99 14.27 5.35
C ARG A 55 2.96 15.02 6.67
N SER A 56 3.10 16.34 6.64
CA SER A 56 3.07 17.22 7.80
C SER A 56 1.77 17.08 8.59
N GLN A 57 0.63 17.07 7.88
CA GLN A 57 -0.70 16.94 8.49
C GLN A 57 -0.92 15.56 9.14
N LEU A 58 -0.43 14.49 8.52
CA LEU A 58 -0.52 13.12 9.06
C LEU A 58 0.30 12.91 10.33
N TYR A 59 1.43 13.59 10.47
CA TYR A 59 2.27 13.52 11.67
C TYR A 59 1.68 14.34 12.81
N GLU A 60 1.16 15.53 12.55
CA GLU A 60 0.53 16.37 13.58
C GLU A 60 -0.72 15.70 14.16
N GLU A 61 -1.61 15.14 13.32
CA GLU A 61 -2.83 14.49 13.79
C GLU A 61 -2.54 13.23 14.64
N ARG A 62 -1.46 12.50 14.32
CA ARG A 62 -1.02 11.35 15.11
C ARG A 62 -0.35 11.76 16.41
N LEU A 63 0.45 12.84 16.39
CA LEU A 63 1.10 13.37 17.59
C LEU A 63 0.05 13.89 18.57
N ASP A 64 -0.97 14.59 18.10
CA ASP A 64 -2.07 15.07 18.94
C ASP A 64 -2.84 13.92 19.59
N LYS A 65 -3.14 12.86 18.84
CA LYS A 65 -3.81 11.67 19.41
C LYS A 65 -2.94 10.95 20.45
N LEU A 66 -1.63 10.88 20.22
CA LEU A 66 -0.69 10.30 21.20
C LEU A 66 -0.56 11.19 22.45
N LEU A 67 -0.46 12.51 22.30
CA LEU A 67 -0.37 13.46 23.40
C LEU A 67 -1.66 13.56 24.21
N ALA A 68 -2.83 13.39 23.57
CA ALA A 68 -4.11 13.30 24.25
C ALA A 68 -4.23 12.02 25.08
N ALA A 69 -3.74 10.88 24.56
CA ALA A 69 -3.72 9.61 25.28
C ALA A 69 -2.81 9.64 26.53
N VAL A 70 -1.71 10.41 26.48
CA VAL A 70 -0.79 10.58 27.62
C VAL A 70 -1.33 11.58 28.66
N ARG A 71 -2.14 12.58 28.25
CA ARG A 71 -2.71 13.58 29.17
C ARG A 71 -3.91 13.08 30.00
N HIS A 72 -4.54 11.98 29.57
CA HIS A 72 -5.73 11.41 30.21
C HIS A 72 -5.49 10.05 30.88
N GLY A 73 -4.23 9.60 30.98
CA GLY A 73 -3.81 8.44 31.78
C GLY A 73 -2.98 8.89 32.97
#